data_AF-A0A7K3RVK4-F1
#
_entry.id   AF-A0A7K3RVK4-F1
#
_cell.length_a   1.000
_cell.length_b   1.000
_cell.length_c   1.000
_cell.angle_alpha   90.00
_cell.angle_beta   90.00
_cell.angle_gamma   90.00
#
_symmetry.space_group_name_H-M   'P 1'
#
loop_
_entity.id
_entity.type
_entity.pdbx_description
1 polymer ?
#
loop_
_entity_poly.entity_id
_entity_poly.type
_entity_poly.pdbx_seq_one_letter_code
_entity_poly.pdbx_strand_id
1 'polypeptide(L)' 'HRPWRARRAEAELRDAPATPAAFQHALIAELAEARPLRDNAFKVDLARRLALDVLGELTERQPARSG' A
#
# COMPACT_ATOMS: atom_id res chain seq x y z
N HIS A 1 -5.48 20.27 -5.78
CA HIS A 1 -5.07 18.95 -5.28
C HIS A 1 -4.85 18.03 -6.48
N ARG A 2 -3.82 17.17 -6.47
CA ARG A 2 -3.68 16.10 -7.47
C ARG A 2 -3.59 14.78 -6.71
N PRO A 3 -4.36 13.75 -7.10
CA PRO A 3 -4.20 12.41 -6.53
C PRO A 3 -2.75 11.95 -6.66
N TRP A 4 -2.22 11.42 -5.56
CA TRP A 4 -0.89 10.81 -5.56
C TRP A 4 -0.95 9.41 -6.19
N ARG A 5 0.14 9.01 -6.86
CA ARG A 5 0.31 7.68 -7.44
C ARG A 5 1.53 7.00 -6.82
N ALA A 6 1.30 5.85 -6.17
CA ALA A 6 2.30 5.09 -5.43
C ALA A 6 3.17 4.22 -6.36
N ARG A 7 4.01 4.87 -7.17
CA ARG A 7 4.75 4.20 -8.26
C ARG A 7 5.70 3.09 -7.79
N ARG A 8 6.35 3.24 -6.63
CA ARG A 8 7.23 2.21 -6.07
C ARG A 8 6.41 1.04 -5.56
N ALA A 9 5.32 1.31 -4.84
CA ALA A 9 4.42 0.24 -4.41
C ALA A 9 3.86 -0.54 -5.61
N GLU A 10 3.43 0.15 -6.67
CA GLU A 10 2.98 -0.48 -7.92
C GLU A 10 4.08 -1.30 -8.61
N ALA A 11 5.36 -0.90 -8.47
CA ALA A 11 6.48 -1.64 -9.03
C ALA A 11 6.78 -2.92 -8.24
N GLU A 12 6.83 -2.82 -6.92
CA GLU A 12 7.07 -3.95 -6.00
C GLU A 12 5.94 -4.98 -6.03
N LEU A 13 4.69 -4.55 -6.23
CA LEU A 13 3.54 -5.46 -6.24
C LEU A 13 3.29 -6.13 -7.59
N ARG A 14 3.90 -5.65 -8.67
CA ARG A 14 3.74 -6.27 -9.99
C ARG A 14 4.38 -7.65 -9.98
N ASP A 15 3.61 -8.66 -10.40
CA ASP A 15 3.98 -10.07 -10.41
C ASP A 15 4.28 -10.69 -9.02
N ALA A 16 4.14 -9.91 -7.95
CA ALA A 16 4.30 -10.39 -6.57
C ALA A 16 3.01 -11.06 -6.06
N PRO A 17 3.12 -12.03 -5.14
CA PRO A 17 1.94 -12.63 -4.53
C PRO A 17 1.19 -11.61 -3.67
N ALA A 18 -0.14 -11.54 -3.85
CA ALA A 18 -1.04 -10.68 -3.08
C ALA A 18 -1.14 -11.16 -1.62
N THR A 19 -0.13 -10.80 -0.81
CA THR A 19 0.02 -11.24 0.58
C THR A 19 0.28 -10.05 1.50
N PRO A 20 -0.08 -10.15 2.79
CA PRO A 20 0.21 -9.08 3.76
C PRO A 20 1.68 -8.66 3.79
N ALA A 21 2.60 -9.62 3.69
CA ALA A 21 4.04 -9.33 3.67
C ALA A 21 4.48 -8.54 2.43
N ALA A 22 3.98 -8.89 1.24
CA ALA A 22 4.26 -8.15 0.01
C ALA A 22 3.70 -6.71 0.06
N PHE A 23 2.48 -6.54 0.58
CA PHE A 23 1.89 -5.21 0.76
C PHE A 23 2.69 -4.36 1.75
N GLN A 24 3.14 -4.94 2.87
CA GLN A 24 3.99 -4.24 3.83
C GLN A 24 5.31 -3.79 3.19
N HIS A 25 5.99 -4.67 2.46
CA HIS A 25 7.23 -4.34 1.77
C HIS A 25 7.05 -3.19 0.78
N ALA A 26 6.03 -3.28 -0.07
CA ALA A 26 5.72 -2.28 -1.08
C ALA A 26 5.40 -0.89 -0.49
N LEU A 27 4.64 -0.84 0.61
CA LEU A 27 4.29 0.41 1.28
C LEU A 27 5.46 1.02 2.04
N ILE A 28 6.35 0.21 2.63
CA ILE A 28 7.60 0.69 3.21
C ILE A 28 8.45 1.35 2.13
N ALA A 29 8.62 0.70 0.97
CA ALA A 29 9.41 1.22 -0.14
C ALA A 29 8.85 2.56 -0.67
N GLU A 30 7.53 2.67 -0.82
CA GLU A 30 6.88 3.91 -1.28
C GLU A 30 7.00 5.04 -0.25
N LEU A 31 6.72 4.76 1.02
CA LEU A 31 6.65 5.80 2.06
C LEU A 31 8.02 6.21 2.60
N ALA A 32 9.09 5.50 2.27
CA ALA A 32 10.46 5.89 2.61
C ALA A 32 10.85 7.27 2.08
N GLU A 33 10.26 7.71 0.97
CA GLU A 33 10.49 9.04 0.37
C GLU A 33 9.56 10.13 0.94
N ALA A 34 8.64 9.78 1.82
CA ALA A 34 7.71 10.74 2.39
C ALA A 34 8.46 11.77 3.26
N ARG A 35 8.27 13.05 2.95
CA ARG A 35 8.81 14.18 3.71
C ARG A 35 7.65 14.95 4.35
N PRO A 36 7.13 14.48 5.49
CA PRO A 36 6.07 15.18 6.18
C PRO A 36 6.58 16.51 6.78
N LEU A 37 5.65 17.44 6.94
CA LEU A 37 5.79 18.63 7.76
C LEU A 37 5.40 18.31 9.20
N ARG A 38 5.78 19.19 10.14
CA ARG A 38 5.56 19.04 11.59
C ARG A 38 4.16 18.53 11.95
N ASP A 39 3.13 19.12 11.36
CA ASP A 39 1.74 18.87 11.75
C ASP A 39 1.07 17.76 10.92
N ASN A 40 1.82 17.06 10.05
CA ASN A 40 1.27 16.00 9.21
C ASN A 40 2.09 14.70 9.17
N ALA A 41 3.10 14.56 10.05
CA ALA A 41 3.90 13.33 10.16
C ALA A 41 3.05 12.07 10.37
N PHE A 42 1.96 12.18 11.15
CA PHE A 42 1.03 11.07 11.37
C PHE A 42 0.38 10.54 10.08
N LYS A 43 0.30 11.35 9.01
CA LYS A 43 -0.34 10.95 7.75
C LYS A 43 0.45 9.84 7.05
N VAL A 44 1.76 9.73 7.28
CA VAL A 44 2.58 8.66 6.70
C VAL A 44 2.14 7.30 7.25
N ASP A 45 1.99 7.20 8.58
CA ASP A 45 1.51 5.98 9.22
C ASP A 45 0.04 5.69 8.90
N LEU A 46 -0.80 6.72 8.85
CA LEU A 46 -2.20 6.57 8.48
C LEU A 46 -2.35 6.02 7.05
N ALA A 47 -1.60 6.56 6.08
CA ALA A 47 -1.62 6.08 4.70
C ALA A 47 -1.17 4.62 4.60
N ARG A 48 -0.13 4.23 5.35
CA ARG A 48 0.34 2.84 5.40
C ARG A 48 -0.73 1.89 5.91
N ARG A 49 -1.38 2.21 7.04
CA ARG A 49 -2.41 1.35 7.65
C ARG A 49 -3.62 1.21 6.73
N LEU A 50 -4.13 2.32 6.21
CA LEU A 50 -5.28 2.31 5.29
C LEU A 50 -5.01 1.49 4.03
N ALA A 51 -3.81 1.59 3.45
CA ALA A 51 -3.46 0.79 2.27
C ALA A 51 -3.34 -0.71 2.61
N LEU A 52 -2.76 -1.08 3.76
CA LEU A 52 -2.72 -2.47 4.20
C LEU A 52 -4.12 -3.06 4.42
N ASP A 53 -4.98 -2.30 5.10
CA ASP A 53 -6.36 -2.73 5.38
C ASP A 53 -7.14 -2.95 4.08
N VAL A 54 -7.10 -1.99 3.16
CA VAL A 54 -7.80 -2.09 1.86
C VAL A 54 -7.27 -3.25 1.01
N LEU A 55 -5.94 -3.40 0.91
CA LEU A 55 -5.34 -4.49 0.14
C LEU A 55 -5.63 -5.86 0.75
N GLY A 56 -5.61 -5.95 2.09
CA GLY A 56 -6.03 -7.15 2.83
C GLY A 56 -7.48 -7.50 2.54
N GLU A 57 -8.38 -6.54 2.72
CA GLU A 57 -9.82 -6.72 2.48
C GLU A 57 -10.11 -7.14 1.04
N LEU A 58 -9.46 -6.54 0.03
CA LEU A 58 -9.63 -6.92 -1.38
C LEU A 58 -9.16 -8.35 -1.67
N THR A 59 -8.11 -8.80 -0.96
CA THR A 59 -7.59 -10.17 -1.11
C THR A 59 -8.52 -11.19 -0.44
N GLU A 60 -9.09 -10.84 0.71
CA GLU A 60 -10.09 -11.66 1.42
C GLU A 60 -11.43 -11.71 0.67
N ARG A 61 -11.85 -10.61 0.03
CA ARG A 61 -13.07 -10.52 -0.79
C ARG A 61 -12.98 -11.21 -2.13
N GLN A 62 -11.87 -11.87 -2.46
CA GLN A 62 -11.73 -12.59 -3.71
C GLN A 62 -12.13 -14.07 -3.52
N PRO A 63 -13.42 -14.46 -3.71
CA PRO A 63 -13.78 -15.87 -3.82
C PRO A 63 -13.12 -16.45 -5.07
N ALA A 64 -12.91 -17.78 -5.02
CA ALA A 64 -12.20 -18.60 -6.00
C ALA A 64 -12.26 -18.03 -7.42
N ARG A 65 -11.08 -17.86 -8.04
CA ARG A 65 -10.98 -17.82 -9.49
C ARG A 65 -11.65 -19.09 -10.01
N SER A 66 -12.91 -18.97 -10.44
CA SER A 66 -13.61 -20.00 -11.19
C SER A 66 -12.80 -20.25 -12.45
N GLY A 67 -12.06 -21.34 -12.45
CA GLY A 67 -11.55 -22.03 -13.62
C GLY A 67 -12.32 -23.33 -13.78
#